data_AF-A0A2W7IG66-F1
#
_entry.id   AF-A0A2W7IG66-F1
#
_cell.length_a   1.000
_cell.length_b   1.000
_cell.length_c   1.000
_cell.angle_alpha   90.00
_cell.angle_beta   90.00
_cell.angle_gamma   90.00
#
_symmetry.space_group_name_H-M   'P 1'
#
loop_
_entity.id
_entity.type
_entity.pdbx_description
1 polymer ?
#
loop_
_entity_poly.entity_id
_entity_poly.type
_entity_poly.pdbx_seq_one_letter_code
_entity_poly.pdbx_strand_id
1 'polypeptide(L)'
;MYPFKPVVLSFTLCPALVGIFNFAYIATIGLVVESSDSNALAMLAGSFWFGILSAVTAMVLYGVPALGLALLYACLGLHRGLRHILFICVAGGLGAQAWSEVLQMGDGSNPYSSLVLGVVTSFLIALYALPKQSSVR
;
A
#
# COMPACT_ATOMS: atom_id res chain seq x y z
N MET A 1 23.06 -11.96 7.57
CA MET A 1 21.82 -12.45 8.21
C MET A 1 20.65 -11.69 7.62
N TYR A 2 19.59 -12.36 7.18
CA TYR A 2 18.42 -11.68 6.59
C TYR A 2 17.64 -10.92 7.66
N PRO A 3 17.31 -9.63 7.46
CA PRO A 3 16.59 -8.84 8.45
C PRO A 3 15.09 -9.17 8.41
N PHE A 4 14.72 -10.35 8.93
CA PHE A 4 13.36 -10.90 8.87
C PHE A 4 12.31 -9.99 9.53
N LYS A 5 12.55 -9.58 10.78
CA LYS A 5 11.63 -8.74 11.56
C LYS A 5 11.24 -7.42 10.87
N PRO A 6 12.19 -6.57 10.41
CA PRO A 6 11.83 -5.30 9.77
C PRO A 6 11.20 -5.48 8.39
N VAL A 7 11.53 -6.54 7.65
CA VAL A 7 10.89 -6.84 6.36
C VAL A 7 9.42 -7.19 6.59
N VAL A 8 9.14 -8.14 7.49
CA VAL A 8 7.77 -8.55 7.78
C VAL A 8 6.95 -7.37 8.28
N LEU A 9 7.48 -6.60 9.24
CA LEU A 9 6.78 -5.45 9.81
C LEU A 9 6.47 -4.37 8.76
N SER A 10 7.42 -4.11 7.85
CA SER A 10 7.22 -3.13 6.78
C SER A 10 6.14 -3.59 5.79
N PHE A 11 6.19 -4.84 5.33
CA PHE A 11 5.17 -5.37 4.40
C PHE A 11 3.79 -5.53 5.04
N THR A 12 3.71 -5.83 6.34
CA THR A 12 2.42 -5.83 7.06
C THR A 12 1.77 -4.46 7.14
N LEU A 13 2.57 -3.39 7.16
CA LEU A 13 2.10 -2.00 7.18
C LEU A 13 1.78 -1.45 5.79
N CYS A 14 1.98 -2.24 4.73
CA CYS A 14 1.67 -1.87 3.34
C CYS A 14 0.26 -1.31 3.15
N PRO A 15 -0.81 -1.89 3.72
CA PRO A 15 -2.16 -1.35 3.56
C PRO A 15 -2.33 0.07 4.12
N ALA A 16 -1.54 0.47 5.12
CA ALA A 16 -1.62 1.82 5.67
C ALA A 16 -1.23 2.92 4.67
N LEU A 17 -0.41 2.61 3.66
CA LEU A 17 -0.06 3.54 2.58
C LEU A 17 -1.28 3.98 1.77
N VAL A 18 -2.34 3.16 1.71
CA VAL A 18 -3.58 3.52 1.02
C VAL A 18 -4.18 4.81 1.57
N GLY A 19 -4.09 5.04 2.88
CA GLY A 19 -4.56 6.29 3.49
C GLY A 19 -3.78 7.52 3.03
N ILE A 20 -2.47 7.39 2.78
CA ILE A 20 -1.63 8.47 2.24
C ILE A 20 -2.06 8.80 0.81
N PHE A 21 -2.32 7.78 -0.02
CA PHE A 21 -2.80 7.97 -1.38
C PHE A 21 -4.18 8.61 -1.42
N ASN A 22 -5.11 8.13 -0.58
CA ASN A 22 -6.46 8.70 -0.50
C ASN A 22 -6.45 10.14 0.02
N PHE A 23 -5.62 10.45 1.04
CA PHE A 23 -5.40 11.82 1.48
C PHE A 23 -4.94 12.72 0.34
N ALA A 24 -3.88 12.32 -0.37
CA ALA A 24 -3.32 13.12 -1.46
C ALA A 24 -4.34 13.33 -2.59
N TYR A 25 -5.09 12.28 -2.94
CA TYR A 25 -6.12 12.36 -3.98
C TYR A 25 -7.27 13.30 -3.61
N ILE A 26 -7.83 13.17 -2.40
CA ILE A 26 -8.95 14.02 -1.95
C ILE A 26 -8.47 15.46 -1.76
N ALA A 27 -7.29 15.67 -1.16
CA ALA A 27 -6.73 16.99 -0.96
C ALA A 27 -6.46 17.71 -2.29
N THR A 28 -5.93 17.01 -3.30
CA THR A 28 -5.69 17.61 -4.63
C THR A 28 -6.98 17.96 -5.34
N ILE A 29 -8.00 17.11 -5.31
CA ILE A 29 -9.32 17.43 -5.89
C ILE A 29 -9.94 18.63 -5.16
N GLY A 30 -9.94 18.62 -3.83
CA GLY A 30 -10.50 19.72 -3.03
C GLY A 30 -9.82 21.05 -3.32
N LEU A 31 -8.49 21.07 -3.43
CA LEU A 31 -7.72 22.29 -3.71
C LEU A 31 -7.84 22.77 -5.16
N VAL A 32 -8.02 21.87 -6.13
CA VAL A 32 -8.14 22.23 -7.55
C VAL A 32 -9.57 22.67 -7.90
N VAL A 33 -10.58 22.05 -7.30
CA VAL A 33 -12.00 22.31 -7.60
C VAL A 33 -12.55 23.46 -6.77
N GLU A 34 -12.15 23.59 -5.51
CA GLU A 34 -12.70 24.56 -4.57
C GLU A 34 -11.67 25.64 -4.23
N SER A 35 -11.39 26.52 -5.21
CA SER A 35 -10.39 27.58 -5.12
C SER A 35 -10.81 28.79 -4.26
N SER A 36 -11.62 28.57 -3.22
CA SER A 36 -12.03 29.63 -2.29
C SER A 36 -11.16 29.57 -1.03
N ASP A 37 -10.28 30.55 -0.83
CA ASP A 37 -9.26 30.57 0.24
C ASP A 37 -9.82 30.33 1.65
N SER A 38 -11.10 30.65 1.91
CA SER A 38 -11.72 30.47 3.22
C SER A 38 -11.99 29.02 3.61
N ASN A 39 -12.03 28.07 2.66
CA ASN A 39 -12.38 26.66 2.91
C ASN A 39 -11.18 25.70 2.82
N ALA A 40 -10.03 26.15 2.35
CA ALA A 40 -8.87 25.28 2.07
C ALA A 40 -8.37 24.54 3.32
N LEU A 41 -8.32 25.21 4.48
CA LEU A 41 -7.86 24.61 5.73
C LEU A 41 -8.81 23.50 6.22
N ALA A 42 -10.12 23.74 6.11
CA ALA A 42 -11.16 22.77 6.48
C ALA A 42 -11.13 21.54 5.56
N MET A 43 -10.93 21.76 4.25
CA MET A 43 -10.74 20.69 3.28
C MET A 43 -9.48 19.86 3.55
N LEU A 44 -8.37 20.50 3.90
CA LEU A 44 -7.14 19.79 4.23
C LEU A 44 -7.29 18.94 5.50
N ALA A 45 -7.91 19.50 6.54
CA ALA A 45 -8.20 18.79 7.79
C ALA A 45 -9.16 17.61 7.56
N GLY A 46 -10.22 17.80 6.76
CA GLY A 46 -11.14 16.73 6.38
C GLY A 46 -10.44 15.62 5.60
N SER A 47 -9.67 15.98 4.58
CA SER A 47 -8.88 15.02 3.79
C SER A 47 -7.93 14.22 4.67
N PHE A 48 -7.26 14.89 5.62
CA PHE A 48 -6.33 14.24 6.56
C PHE A 48 -7.04 13.19 7.42
N TRP A 49 -8.20 13.53 7.97
CA TRP A 49 -9.00 12.59 8.76
C TRP A 49 -9.50 11.41 7.92
N PHE A 50 -9.96 11.67 6.70
CA PHE A 50 -10.32 10.62 5.74
C PHE A 50 -9.15 9.70 5.40
N GLY A 51 -7.95 10.26 5.24
CA GLY A 51 -6.72 9.49 5.04
C GLY A 51 -6.43 8.55 6.21
N ILE A 52 -6.53 9.04 7.45
CA ILE A 52 -6.34 8.21 8.66
C ILE A 52 -7.40 7.10 8.71
N LEU A 53 -8.67 7.45 8.54
CA LEU A 53 -9.77 6.49 8.57
C LEU A 53 -9.55 5.40 7.52
N SER A 54 -9.19 5.80 6.30
CA SER A 54 -8.86 4.88 5.21
C SER A 54 -7.66 3.98 5.54
N ALA A 55 -6.60 4.50 6.16
CA ALA A 55 -5.45 3.69 6.57
C ALA A 55 -5.85 2.62 7.59
N VAL A 56 -6.65 3.00 8.60
CA VAL A 56 -7.15 2.07 9.63
C VAL A 56 -8.03 1.00 8.99
N THR A 57 -8.99 1.39 8.16
CA THR A 57 -9.87 0.47 7.45
C THR A 57 -9.09 -0.48 6.55
N ALA A 58 -8.10 0.02 5.80
CA ALA A 58 -7.23 -0.80 4.97
C ALA A 58 -6.42 -1.80 5.82
N MET A 59 -5.90 -1.39 6.98
CA MET A 59 -5.18 -2.29 7.89
C MET A 59 -6.08 -3.38 8.47
N VAL A 60 -7.32 -3.06 8.84
CA VAL A 60 -8.27 -4.06 9.37
C VAL A 60 -8.66 -5.07 8.31
N LEU A 61 -8.93 -4.60 7.08
CA LEU A 61 -9.44 -5.45 6.00
C LEU A 61 -8.35 -6.22 5.26
N TYR A 62 -7.21 -5.58 4.99
CA TYR A 62 -6.12 -6.13 4.18
C TYR A 62 -4.88 -6.50 5.01
N GLY A 63 -4.88 -6.30 6.33
CA GLY A 63 -3.76 -6.66 7.19
C GLY A 63 -3.44 -8.15 7.20
N VAL A 64 -4.48 -9.00 7.18
CA VAL A 64 -4.33 -10.47 7.16
C VAL A 64 -3.62 -10.97 5.89
N PRO A 65 -4.09 -10.66 4.65
CA PRO A 65 -3.40 -11.09 3.44
C PRO A 65 -2.01 -10.43 3.31
N ALA A 66 -1.85 -9.18 3.76
CA ALA A 66 -0.55 -8.51 3.78
C ALA A 66 0.46 -9.23 4.69
N LEU A 67 0.02 -9.71 5.86
CA LEU A 67 0.86 -10.50 6.76
C LEU A 67 1.24 -11.85 6.17
N GLY A 68 0.29 -12.54 5.52
CA GLY A 68 0.56 -13.80 4.82
C GLY A 68 1.64 -13.64 3.75
N LEU A 69 1.51 -12.62 2.90
CA LEU A 69 2.51 -12.30 1.87
C LEU A 69 3.85 -11.87 2.48
N ALA A 70 3.84 -11.05 3.54
CA ALA A 70 5.04 -10.59 4.23
C ALA A 70 5.87 -11.77 4.78
N LEU A 71 5.20 -12.74 5.40
CA LEU A 71 5.84 -13.97 5.87
C LEU A 71 6.42 -14.79 4.71
N LEU A 72 5.65 -14.95 3.63
CA LEU A 72 6.11 -15.65 2.44
C LEU A 72 7.36 -15.00 1.83
N TYR A 73 7.39 -13.68 1.69
CA TYR A 73 8.55 -12.95 1.18
C TYR A 73 9.78 -13.10 2.08
N ALA A 74 9.57 -13.08 3.40
CA ALA A 74 10.63 -13.22 4.37
C ALA A 74 11.18 -14.67 4.44
N CYS A 75 10.31 -15.68 4.30
CA CYS A 75 10.69 -17.09 4.20
C CYS A 75 11.48 -17.38 2.91
N LEU A 76 11.13 -16.75 1.79
CA LEU A 76 11.88 -16.86 0.54
C LEU A 76 13.20 -16.05 0.56
N GLY A 77 13.43 -15.23 1.58
CA GLY A 77 14.64 -14.42 1.69
C GLY A 77 14.81 -13.43 0.54
N LEU A 78 13.74 -12.75 0.11
CA LEU A 78 13.82 -11.83 -1.02
C LEU A 78 14.74 -10.64 -0.72
N HIS A 79 15.70 -10.40 -1.61
CA HIS A 79 16.62 -9.26 -1.56
C HIS A 79 16.24 -8.17 -2.57
N ARG A 80 16.84 -6.99 -2.46
CA ARG A 80 16.63 -5.85 -3.37
C ARG A 80 17.28 -6.11 -4.75
N GLY A 81 16.59 -6.89 -5.57
CA GLY A 81 16.89 -7.14 -6.97
C GLY A 81 15.65 -6.91 -7.83
N LEU A 82 15.83 -6.48 -9.08
CA LEU A 82 14.72 -6.09 -9.96
C LEU A 82 13.69 -7.21 -10.15
N ARG A 83 14.15 -8.47 -10.24
CA ARG A 83 13.29 -9.67 -10.31
C ARG A 83 12.45 -9.86 -9.05
N HIS A 84 13.03 -9.65 -7.87
CA HIS A 84 12.34 -9.80 -6.60
C HIS A 84 11.31 -8.69 -6.40
N ILE A 85 11.65 -7.45 -6.79
CA ILE A 85 10.73 -6.32 -6.75
C ILE A 85 9.53 -6.58 -7.67
N LEU A 86 9.77 -7.02 -8.92
CA LEU A 86 8.69 -7.37 -9.86
C LEU A 86 7.80 -8.48 -9.30
N PHE A 87 8.39 -9.52 -8.69
CA PHE A 87 7.63 -10.60 -8.06
C PHE A 87 6.71 -10.07 -6.95
N ILE A 88 7.23 -9.23 -6.05
CA ILE A 88 6.44 -8.64 -4.96
C ILE A 88 5.33 -7.74 -5.52
N CYS A 89 5.60 -6.96 -6.57
CA CYS A 89 4.59 -6.11 -7.20
C CYS A 89 3.44 -6.93 -7.76
N VAL A 90 3.74 -8.01 -8.51
CA VAL A 90 2.73 -8.89 -9.09
C VAL A 90 1.97 -9.64 -7.99
N ALA A 91 2.67 -10.22 -7.01
CA ALA A 91 2.05 -10.95 -5.92
C ALA A 91 1.19 -10.04 -5.02
N GLY A 92 1.64 -8.81 -4.75
CA GLY A 92 0.90 -7.81 -3.98
C GLY A 92 -0.34 -7.29 -4.72
N GLY A 93 -0.23 -7.00 -6.03
CA GLY A 93 -1.35 -6.60 -6.86
C GLY A 93 -2.41 -7.68 -7.01
N LEU A 94 -2.00 -8.91 -7.32
CA LEU A 94 -2.91 -10.06 -7.41
C LEU A 94 -3.52 -10.41 -6.06
N GLY A 95 -2.74 -10.35 -4.99
CA GLY A 95 -3.23 -10.58 -3.63
C GLY A 95 -4.29 -9.55 -3.21
N ALA A 96 -4.05 -8.27 -3.51
CA ALA A 96 -5.03 -7.21 -3.27
C ALA A 96 -6.31 -7.42 -4.09
N GLN A 97 -6.19 -7.77 -5.38
CA GLN A 97 -7.35 -8.04 -6.23
C GLN A 97 -8.15 -9.25 -5.73
N ALA A 98 -7.49 -10.38 -5.48
CA ALA A 98 -8.16 -11.59 -5.01
C ALA A 98 -8.87 -11.36 -3.67
N TRP A 99 -8.25 -10.60 -2.77
CA TRP A 99 -8.87 -10.25 -1.49
C TRP A 99 -10.04 -9.27 -1.63
N SER A 100 -9.96 -8.33 -2.58
CA SER A 100 -11.04 -7.41 -2.92
C SER A 100 -12.30 -8.16 -3.40
N GLU A 101 -12.13 -9.23 -4.18
CA GLU A 101 -13.23 -10.11 -4.59
C GLU A 101 -13.85 -10.86 -3.39
N VAL A 102 -13.02 -11.35 -2.45
CA VAL A 102 -13.49 -12.01 -1.21
C VAL A 102 -14.28 -11.06 -0.33
N LEU A 103 -13.84 -9.80 -0.21
CA LEU A 103 -14.52 -8.76 0.55
C LEU A 103 -15.77 -8.21 -0.16
N GLN A 104 -16.01 -8.60 -1.43
CA GLN A 104 -17.11 -8.10 -2.25
C GLN A 104 -17.18 -6.56 -2.30
N MET A 105 -16.03 -5.88 -2.17
CA MET A 105 -15.92 -4.40 -2.20
C MET A 105 -15.96 -3.86 -3.64
N GLY A 106 -16.78 -4.47 -4.49
CA GLY A 106 -16.97 -4.05 -5.87
C GLY A 106 -17.89 -2.84 -5.94
N ASP A 107 -17.37 -1.64 -5.67
CA ASP A 107 -18.14 -0.38 -5.72
C ASP A 107 -18.43 0.12 -7.15
N GLY A 108 -18.42 -0.76 -8.17
CA GLY A 108 -18.74 -0.42 -9.57
C GLY A 108 -17.79 0.58 -10.24
N SER A 109 -16.87 1.20 -9.50
CA SER A 109 -15.91 2.20 -9.95
C SER A 109 -14.54 1.55 -10.19
N ASN A 110 -14.36 1.08 -11.42
CA ASN A 110 -13.14 0.48 -11.98
C ASN A 110 -12.63 -0.79 -11.26
N PRO A 111 -12.81 -1.98 -11.84
CA PRO A 111 -12.45 -3.26 -11.22
C PRO A 111 -10.94 -3.44 -10.97
N TYR A 112 -10.09 -2.56 -11.50
CA TYR A 112 -8.63 -2.64 -11.41
C TYR A 112 -8.01 -1.73 -10.33
N SER A 113 -8.82 -0.98 -9.58
CA SER A 113 -8.34 -0.04 -8.55
C SER A 113 -7.52 -0.74 -7.46
N SER A 114 -8.04 -1.85 -6.92
CA SER A 114 -7.37 -2.68 -5.90
C SER A 114 -6.04 -3.27 -6.42
N LEU A 115 -6.00 -3.71 -7.68
CA LEU A 115 -4.78 -4.19 -8.32
C LEU A 115 -3.71 -3.10 -8.41
N VAL A 116 -4.07 -1.93 -8.93
CA VAL A 116 -3.12 -0.82 -9.11
C VAL A 116 -2.57 -0.33 -7.77
N LEU A 117 -3.45 -0.15 -6.78
CA LEU A 117 -3.03 0.22 -5.42
C LEU A 117 -2.12 -0.85 -4.80
N GLY A 118 -2.45 -2.13 -4.98
CA GLY A 118 -1.63 -3.24 -4.49
C GLY A 118 -0.24 -3.28 -5.12
N VAL A 119 -0.13 -3.05 -6.44
CA VAL A 119 1.14 -2.96 -7.16
C VAL A 119 1.98 -1.78 -6.65
N VAL A 120 1.39 -0.58 -6.58
CA VAL A 120 2.10 0.65 -6.22
C VAL A 120 2.58 0.61 -4.77
N THR A 121 1.72 0.22 -3.84
CA THR A 121 2.07 0.11 -2.41
C THR A 121 3.17 -0.94 -2.19
N SER A 122 3.05 -2.11 -2.82
CA SER A 122 4.06 -3.18 -2.75
C SER A 122 5.40 -2.78 -3.35
N PHE A 123 5.39 -2.02 -4.44
CA PHE A 123 6.59 -1.47 -5.07
C PHE A 123 7.32 -0.49 -4.13
N LEU A 124 6.60 0.46 -3.54
CA LEU A 124 7.18 1.43 -2.62
C LEU A 124 7.78 0.76 -1.39
N ILE A 125 7.06 -0.19 -0.79
CA ILE A 125 7.58 -0.96 0.34
C ILE A 125 8.77 -1.82 -0.07
N ALA A 126 8.75 -2.45 -1.25
CA ALA A 126 9.90 -3.23 -1.73
C ALA A 126 11.16 -2.36 -1.88
N LEU A 127 11.03 -1.12 -2.35
CA LEU A 127 12.16 -0.18 -2.44
C LEU A 127 12.70 0.24 -1.07
N TYR A 128 11.82 0.39 -0.08
CA TYR A 128 12.19 0.84 1.26
C TYR A 128 12.72 -0.31 2.15
N ALA A 129 11.97 -1.41 2.21
CA ALA A 129 12.15 -2.48 3.19
C ALA A 129 13.14 -3.57 2.76
N LEU A 130 13.37 -3.79 1.46
CA LEU A 130 14.24 -4.88 1.02
C LEU A 130 15.71 -4.56 1.29
N PRO A 131 16.46 -5.50 1.90
CA PRO A 131 17.90 -5.34 2.09
C PRO A 131 18.62 -5.36 0.74
N LYS A 132 19.61 -4.48 0.58
CA LYS A 132 20.56 -4.56 -0.55
C LYS A 132 21.25 -5.93 -0.50
N GLN A 133 21.40 -6.58 -1.65
CA GLN A 133 22.28 -7.76 -1.73
C GLN A 133 23.66 -7.32 -1.28
N SER A 134 24.15 -7.89 -0.18
CA SER A 134 25.55 -7.76 0.19
C SER A 134 26.34 -8.46 -0.91
N SER A 135 26.90 -7.68 -1.83
CA SER A 135 27.89 -8.15 -2.78
C SER A 135 29.17 -8.44 -1.98
N VAL A 136 29.20 -9.56 -1.27
CA VAL A 136 30.48 -10.20 -0.95
C VAL A 136 30.94 -10.81 -2.27
N ARG A 137 31.78 -10.05 -2.97
CA ARG A 137 32.72 -10.61 -3.95
C ARG A 137 33.88 -11.20 -3.17
#